data_AF-A0A0F7K2C1-F1
#
_entry.id   AF-A0A0F7K2C1-F1
#
_cell.length_a   1.000
_cell.length_b   1.000
_cell.length_c   1.000
_cell.angle_alpha   90.00
_cell.angle_beta   90.00
_cell.angle_gamma   90.00
#
_symmetry.space_group_name_H-M   'P 1'
#
loop_
_entity.id
_entity.type
_entity.pdbx_description
1 polymer ?
#
loop_
_entity_poly.entity_id
_entity_poly.type
_entity_poly.pdbx_seq_one_letter_code
_entity_poly.pdbx_strand_id
1 'polypeptide(L)'
;MNAKAEVESTGMDTAKLLLAVVLLVAGIALFYFFEEYSTLVRVLGLLAISGVAVFIGMQSVAGRRVWEFAKASRGEVRKVVWPSRQETIQTTLIVFAMVLLIGIVLWLFDMILMWIVKAVTG
;
A
#
# COMPACT_ATOMS: atom_id res chain seq x y z
N MET A 1 -31.44 -8.13 1.44
CA MET A 1 -31.80 -6.78 1.90
C MET A 1 -31.39 -6.64 3.35
N ASN A 2 -30.73 -5.53 3.67
CA ASN A 2 -30.53 -4.95 5.01
C ASN A 2 -29.70 -5.72 6.04
N ALA A 3 -28.39 -5.54 5.95
CA ALA A 3 -27.58 -5.29 7.13
C ALA A 3 -26.63 -4.14 6.80
N LYS A 4 -27.18 -2.92 6.69
CA LYS A 4 -26.43 -1.76 7.16
C LYS A 4 -26.17 -2.08 8.62
N ALA A 5 -25.03 -2.68 8.91
CA ALA A 5 -24.50 -2.69 10.26
C ALA A 5 -24.39 -1.22 10.60
N GLU A 6 -25.39 -0.74 11.33
CA GLU A 6 -25.41 0.56 11.94
C GLU A 6 -24.06 0.67 12.63
N VAL A 7 -23.20 1.48 12.05
CA VAL A 7 -21.97 1.88 12.71
C VAL A 7 -22.51 2.64 13.89
N GLU A 8 -22.59 1.96 15.03
CA GLU A 8 -22.80 2.56 16.33
C GLU A 8 -21.53 3.37 16.63
N SER A 9 -21.24 4.38 15.79
CA SER A 9 -20.37 5.47 16.11
C SER A 9 -21.13 6.24 17.16
N THR A 10 -20.95 5.80 18.40
CA THR A 10 -21.22 6.65 19.55
C THR A 10 -20.61 8.01 19.21
N GLY A 11 -21.34 9.12 19.37
CA GLY A 11 -20.84 10.45 18.99
C GLY A 11 -19.44 10.75 19.55
N MET A 12 -19.06 10.07 20.64
CA MET A 12 -17.73 10.02 21.23
C MET A 12 -16.62 9.51 20.30
N ASP A 13 -16.84 8.48 19.47
CA ASP A 13 -15.85 7.98 18.51
C ASP A 13 -15.62 8.97 17.37
N THR A 14 -16.69 9.55 16.85
CA THR A 14 -16.62 10.62 15.84
C THR A 14 -15.90 11.85 16.40
N ALA A 15 -16.18 12.20 17.66
CA ALA A 15 -15.49 13.28 18.36
C ALA A 15 -13.98 13.00 18.54
N LYS A 16 -13.59 11.78 18.94
CA LYS A 16 -12.17 11.40 19.05
C LYS A 16 -11.44 11.46 17.71
N LEU A 17 -12.08 11.03 16.63
CA LEU A 17 -11.50 11.09 15.29
C LEU A 17 -11.39 12.54 14.79
N LEU A 18 -12.42 13.36 14.98
CA LEU A 18 -12.37 14.79 14.68
C LEU A 18 -11.26 15.48 15.47
N LEU A 19 -11.14 15.18 16.76
CA LEU A 19 -10.07 15.72 17.61
C LEU A 19 -8.68 15.32 17.08
N ALA A 20 -8.49 14.07 16.68
CA ALA A 20 -7.22 13.62 16.09
C ALA A 20 -6.89 14.37 14.79
N VAL A 21 -7.88 14.59 13.91
CA VAL A 21 -7.69 15.38 12.67
C VAL A 21 -7.35 16.83 12.99
N VAL A 22 -8.07 17.46 13.92
CA VAL A 22 -7.81 18.83 14.35
C VAL A 22 -6.41 18.95 14.94
N LEU A 23 -5.97 18.00 15.75
CA LEU A 23 -4.62 17.97 16.31
C LEU A 23 -3.54 17.86 15.23
N LEU A 24 -3.75 17.05 14.18
CA LEU A 24 -2.80 16.96 13.06
C LEU A 24 -2.72 18.28 12.28
N VAL A 25 -3.87 18.89 11.97
CA VAL A 25 -3.91 20.19 11.27
C VAL A 25 -3.25 21.27 12.12
N ALA A 26 -3.51 21.28 13.44
CA ALA A 26 -2.87 22.19 14.37
C ALA A 26 -1.34 21.95 14.44
N GLY A 27 -0.88 20.70 14.47
CA GLY A 27 0.55 20.37 14.45
C GLY A 27 1.26 20.86 13.19
N ILE A 28 0.61 20.69 12.03
CA ILE A 28 1.12 21.20 10.75
C ILE A 28 1.13 22.73 10.75
N ALA A 29 0.05 23.38 11.20
CA ALA A 29 -0.02 24.83 11.29
C ALA A 29 1.08 25.39 12.22
N LEU A 30 1.28 24.79 13.39
CA LEU A 30 2.34 25.16 14.34
C LEU A 30 3.73 25.02 13.71
N PHE A 31 3.96 24.02 12.86
CA PHE A 31 5.22 23.86 12.15
C PHE A 31 5.53 25.04 11.21
N TYR A 32 4.50 25.60 10.56
CA TYR A 32 4.62 26.77 9.68
C TYR A 32 4.62 28.11 10.44
N PHE A 33 3.80 28.27 11.48
CA PHE A 33 3.76 29.54 12.23
C PHE A 33 5.03 29.79 13.04
N PHE A 34 5.67 28.75 13.57
CA PHE A 34 6.88 28.87 14.39
C PHE A 34 8.16 28.97 13.56
N GLU A 35 8.12 29.77 12.49
CA GLU A 35 9.19 29.93 11.49
C GLU A 35 10.51 30.53 12.01
N GLU A 36 10.52 31.01 13.24
CA GLU A 36 11.69 31.64 13.88
C GLU A 36 12.57 30.67 14.69
N TYR A 37 12.07 29.48 15.05
CA TYR A 37 12.81 28.51 15.87
C TYR A 37 13.62 27.51 15.04
N SER A 38 14.63 26.88 15.64
CA SER A 38 15.43 25.81 15.02
C SER A 38 14.56 24.66 14.48
N THR A 39 14.87 24.19 13.27
CA THR A 39 14.14 23.12 12.56
C THR A 39 13.96 21.86 13.41
N LEU A 40 14.96 21.53 14.25
CA LEU A 40 14.90 20.37 15.16
C LEU A 40 13.73 20.45 16.14
N VAL A 41 13.49 21.62 16.74
CA VAL A 41 12.43 21.81 17.74
C VAL A 41 11.05 21.63 17.09
N ARG A 42 10.88 22.12 15.86
CA ARG A 42 9.60 21.99 15.14
C ARG A 42 9.30 20.57 14.73
N VAL A 43 10.29 19.84 14.23
CA VAL A 43 10.12 18.43 13.85
C VAL A 43 9.77 17.59 15.10
N LEU A 44 10.43 17.84 16.22
CA LEU A 44 10.10 17.17 17.49
C LEU A 44 8.68 17.50 17.96
N GLY A 45 8.27 18.77 17.89
CA GLY A 45 6.90 19.19 18.21
C GLY A 45 5.86 18.54 17.30
N LEU A 46 6.10 18.51 15.99
CA LEU A 46 5.22 17.87 15.01
C LEU A 46 5.11 16.36 15.27
N LEU A 47 6.23 15.68 15.54
CA LEU A 47 6.24 14.25 15.85
C LEU A 47 5.47 13.96 17.15
N ALA A 48 5.64 14.78 18.18
CA ALA A 48 4.92 14.65 19.43
C ALA A 48 3.40 14.80 19.23
N ILE A 49 2.96 15.87 18.55
CA ILE A 49 1.54 16.12 18.27
C ILE A 49 0.95 15.01 17.39
N SER A 50 1.69 14.59 16.37
CA SER A 50 1.26 13.48 15.48
C SER A 50 1.14 12.18 16.26
N GLY A 51 2.07 11.89 17.16
CA GLY A 51 2.01 10.72 18.04
C GLY A 51 0.77 10.71 18.94
N VAL A 52 0.44 11.86 19.54
CA VAL A 52 -0.79 12.01 20.35
C VAL A 52 -2.04 11.84 19.50
N ALA A 53 -2.09 12.42 18.30
CA ALA A 53 -3.22 12.27 17.39
C ALA A 53 -3.43 10.81 16.97
N VAL A 54 -2.35 10.10 16.63
CA VAL A 54 -2.39 8.66 16.32
C VAL A 54 -2.85 7.85 17.54
N PHE A 55 -2.37 8.17 18.73
CA PHE A 55 -2.77 7.48 19.96
C PHE A 55 -4.28 7.63 20.23
N ILE A 56 -4.83 8.85 20.08
CA ILE A 56 -6.27 9.11 20.21
C ILE A 56 -7.04 8.37 19.12
N GLY A 57 -6.54 8.39 17.87
CA GLY A 57 -7.14 7.67 16.75
C GLY A 57 -7.18 6.15 16.95
N MET A 58 -6.13 5.55 17.51
CA MET A 58 -6.09 4.11 17.82
C MET A 58 -7.09 3.69 18.90
N GLN A 59 -7.44 4.59 19.84
CA GLN A 59 -8.46 4.30 20.85
C GLN A 59 -9.90 4.33 20.30
N SER A 60 -10.12 4.87 19.09
CA SER A 60 -11.44 4.87 18.45
C SER A 60 -11.89 3.45 18.05
N VAL A 61 -13.19 3.25 17.85
CA VAL A 61 -13.73 1.99 17.32
C VAL A 61 -13.12 1.63 15.95
N ALA A 62 -12.88 2.62 15.09
CA ALA A 62 -12.22 2.40 13.80
C ALA A 62 -10.77 1.90 13.96
N GLY A 63 -10.00 2.51 14.87
CA GLY A 63 -8.63 2.09 15.19
C GLY A 63 -8.55 0.66 15.72
N ARG A 64 -9.45 0.30 16.64
CA ARG A 64 -9.55 -1.06 17.19
C ARG A 64 -9.92 -2.10 16.13
N ARG A 65 -10.86 -1.78 15.23
CA ARG A 65 -11.24 -2.67 14.10
C ARG A 65 -10.06 -2.95 13.17
N VAL A 66 -9.26 -1.93 12.84
CA VAL A 66 -8.05 -2.11 12.02
C VAL A 66 -7.03 -3.00 12.72
N TRP A 67 -6.86 -2.82 14.04
CA TRP A 67 -5.96 -3.66 14.84
C TRP A 67 -6.42 -5.12 14.88
N GLU A 68 -7.71 -5.36 15.12
CA GLU A 68 -8.30 -6.70 15.09
C GLU A 68 -8.21 -7.34 13.71
N PHE A 69 -8.45 -6.58 12.64
CA PHE A 69 -8.28 -7.03 11.27
C PHE A 69 -6.83 -7.42 10.97
N ALA A 70 -5.85 -6.62 11.41
CA ALA A 70 -4.43 -6.96 11.26
C ALA A 70 -4.07 -8.25 12.02
N LYS A 71 -4.61 -8.42 13.22
CA LYS A 71 -4.42 -9.65 14.02
C LYS A 71 -5.05 -10.87 13.35
N ALA A 72 -6.26 -10.73 12.80
CA ALA A 72 -6.94 -11.78 12.05
C ALA A 72 -6.20 -12.13 10.75
N SER A 73 -5.71 -11.12 10.03
CA SER A 73 -4.93 -11.28 8.80
C SER A 73 -3.65 -12.08 9.01
N ARG A 74 -2.97 -11.90 10.16
CA ARG A 74 -1.81 -12.75 10.52
C ARG A 74 -2.17 -14.23 10.65
N GLY A 75 -3.39 -14.55 11.09
CA GLY A 75 -3.90 -15.92 11.13
C GLY A 75 -4.12 -16.50 9.72
N GLU A 76 -4.62 -15.69 8.79
CA GLU A 76 -4.88 -16.10 7.41
C GLU A 76 -3.60 -16.24 6.59
N VAL A 77 -2.62 -15.36 6.78
CA VAL A 77 -1.30 -15.45 6.16
C VAL A 77 -0.60 -16.78 6.51
N ARG A 78 -0.88 -17.34 7.70
CA ARG A 78 -0.36 -18.67 8.08
C ARG A 78 -1.07 -19.83 7.38
N LYS A 79 -2.29 -19.63 6.88
CA LYS A 79 -3.01 -20.62 6.07
C LYS A 79 -2.59 -20.59 4.60
N VAL A 80 -1.87 -19.54 4.18
CA VAL A 80 -1.28 -19.49 2.84
C VAL A 80 -0.22 -20.59 2.75
N VAL A 81 -0.55 -21.62 1.98
CA VAL A 81 0.40 -22.65 1.58
C VAL A 81 1.34 -21.99 0.58
N TRP A 82 2.50 -21.56 1.05
CA TRP A 82 3.54 -21.05 0.17
C TRP A 82 4.05 -22.19 -0.71
N PRO A 83 4.17 -21.98 -2.03
CA PRO A 83 4.58 -23.02 -2.95
C PRO A 83 5.97 -23.52 -2.58
N SER A 84 6.21 -24.81 -2.79
CA SER A 84 7.52 -25.38 -2.56
C SER A 84 8.54 -24.81 -3.57
N ARG A 85 9.83 -24.87 -3.24
CA ARG A 85 10.90 -24.45 -4.17
C ARG A 85 10.81 -25.19 -5.50
N GLN A 86 10.38 -26.46 -5.49
CA GLN A 86 10.24 -27.27 -6.69
C GLN A 86 9.09 -26.77 -7.59
N GLU A 87 7.91 -26.51 -7.02
CA GLU A 87 6.76 -25.95 -7.77
C GLU A 87 7.07 -24.56 -8.35
N THR A 88 7.77 -23.74 -7.57
CA THR A 88 8.19 -22.40 -7.99
C THR A 88 9.15 -22.46 -9.19
N ILE A 89 10.15 -23.34 -9.13
CA ILE A 89 11.11 -23.53 -10.22
C ILE A 89 10.44 -24.13 -11.44
N GLN A 90 9.55 -25.11 -11.27
CA GLN A 90 8.83 -25.73 -12.38
C GLN A 90 7.97 -24.69 -13.11
N THR A 91 7.19 -23.90 -12.39
CA THR A 91 6.35 -22.85 -12.98
C THR A 91 7.22 -21.79 -13.67
N THR A 92 8.33 -21.38 -13.05
CA THR A 92 9.28 -20.43 -13.64
C THR A 92 9.89 -20.96 -14.93
N LEU A 93 10.28 -22.24 -14.96
CA LEU A 93 10.85 -22.88 -16.14
C LEU A 93 9.84 -22.99 -17.29
N ILE A 94 8.58 -23.31 -16.98
CA ILE A 94 7.49 -23.33 -17.98
C ILE A 94 7.30 -21.95 -18.58
N VAL A 95 7.20 -20.90 -17.74
CA VAL A 95 7.07 -19.51 -18.22
C VAL A 95 8.28 -19.10 -19.05
N PHE A 96 9.49 -19.44 -18.60
CA PHE A 96 10.72 -19.13 -19.32
C PHE A 96 10.77 -19.80 -20.70
N ALA A 97 10.38 -21.08 -20.79
CA ALA A 97 10.28 -21.81 -22.06
C ALA A 97 9.25 -21.17 -23.00
N MET A 98 8.08 -20.77 -22.48
CA MET A 98 7.05 -20.08 -23.25
C MET A 98 7.52 -18.73 -23.79
N VAL A 99 8.18 -17.91 -22.95
CA VAL A 99 8.72 -16.61 -23.36
C VAL A 99 9.82 -16.80 -24.42
N LEU A 100 10.70 -17.78 -24.25
CA LEU A 100 11.77 -18.08 -25.21
C LEU A 100 11.20 -18.54 -26.56
N LEU A 101 10.17 -19.40 -26.54
CA LEU A 101 9.47 -19.84 -27.76
C LEU A 101 8.86 -18.64 -28.51
N ILE A 102 8.08 -17.81 -27.82
CA ILE A 102 7.45 -16.63 -28.42
C ILE A 102 8.52 -15.65 -28.91
N GLY A 103 9.59 -15.45 -28.14
CA GLY A 103 10.71 -14.59 -28.51
C GLY A 103 11.40 -15.05 -29.80
N ILE A 104 11.62 -16.36 -29.98
CA ILE A 104 12.18 -16.91 -31.23
C ILE A 104 11.21 -16.68 -32.40
N VAL A 105 9.91 -16.92 -32.20
CA VAL A 105 8.91 -16.72 -33.25
C VAL A 105 8.89 -15.26 -33.69
N LEU A 106 8.80 -14.31 -32.75
CA LEU A 106 8.82 -12.88 -33.06
C LEU A 106 10.12 -12.47 -33.74
N TRP A 107 11.27 -12.94 -33.24
CA TRP A 107 12.57 -12.67 -33.85
C TRP A 107 12.66 -13.16 -35.31
N LEU A 108 12.07 -14.32 -35.62
CA LEU A 108 12.00 -14.84 -36.99
C LEU A 108 11.11 -13.95 -37.87
N PHE A 109 9.95 -13.53 -37.36
CA PHE A 109 9.08 -12.58 -38.06
C PHE A 109 9.79 -11.26 -38.33
N ASP A 110 10.51 -10.72 -37.34
CA ASP A 110 11.29 -9.48 -37.49
C ASP A 110 12.36 -9.63 -38.58
N MET A 111 13.06 -10.77 -38.65
CA MET A 111 14.04 -11.04 -39.70
C MET A 111 13.40 -11.09 -41.09
N ILE A 112 12.24 -11.76 -41.22
CA ILE A 112 11.50 -11.85 -42.49
C ILE A 112 10.99 -10.48 -42.92
N LEU A 113 10.37 -9.72 -42.00
CA LEU A 113 9.87 -8.38 -42.27
C LEU A 113 11.02 -7.45 -42.65
N MET A 114 12.15 -7.49 -41.96
CA MET A 114 13.33 -6.70 -42.30
C MET A 114 13.88 -7.07 -43.69
N TRP A 115 13.90 -8.36 -44.04
CA TRP A 115 14.33 -8.80 -45.37
C TRP A 115 13.40 -8.28 -46.47
N ILE A 116 12.08 -8.36 -46.27
CA ILE A 116 11.08 -7.84 -47.21
C ILE A 116 11.22 -6.33 -47.37
N VAL A 117 11.32 -5.59 -46.26
CA VAL A 117 11.45 -4.12 -46.29
C VAL A 117 12.73 -3.69 -47.01
N LYS A 118 13.86 -4.37 -46.75
CA LYS A 118 15.12 -4.13 -47.48
C LYS A 118 14.95 -4.44 -48.97
N ALA A 119 14.40 -5.60 -49.33
CA ALA A 119 14.18 -5.96 -50.73
C ALA A 119 13.30 -4.94 -51.49
N VAL A 120 12.32 -4.32 -50.82
CA VAL A 120 11.45 -3.31 -51.42
C VAL A 120 12.09 -1.92 -51.46
N THR A 121 12.90 -1.56 -50.46
CA THR A 121 13.46 -0.20 -50.31
C THR A 121 14.90 -0.08 -50.84
N GLY A 122 15.61 -1.19 -51.06
CA GLY A 122 17.02 -1.27 -51.45
C GLY A 122 17.89 -1.92 -50.38
#